data_AF-A0A353A2F8-F1
#
_entry.id   AF-A0A353A2F8-F1
#
_cell.length_a   1.000
_cell.length_b   1.000
_cell.length_c   1.000
_cell.angle_alpha   90.00
_cell.angle_beta   90.00
_cell.angle_gamma   90.00
#
_symmetry.space_group_name_H-M   'P 1'
#
loop_
_entity.id
_entity.type
_entity.pdbx_description
1 polymer ?
#
loop_
_entity_poly.entity_id
_entity_poly.type
_entity_poly.pdbx_seq_one_letter_code
_entity_poly.pdbx_strand_id
1 'polypeptide(L)'
;MISINEVLETNKMVEEETLDVRTITMGINLLECADKDLDACCRKIYDKITGLARDLVSTGEDISREIGIPIVNKRVSITPISLVGGACCRTTEDYVRVAQTLDKAAKEVGVNFLGGYSAVVSKGMTRSDELLIRSIPRAMACTERICSSVNVGSTKTGINMDAVRLMGEVILQTAEETKGNDSLGCGKLVVLCNAPDDNPFMAGAFHGVSEADAIINVGVSGPGVVHHVLKGIRGASFEVLCETIKRTAFKITRVGQYVAQEASRRLGIPFGIIDLSLAPTPAVGDSVADILREIGLEHAGAPGTTAALALLNDQVKKGGVMASSYVGGLSGAFIPVSEDQGMIDAVQAGALTLEKLEAMTCVCS
;
A
#
# COMPACT_ATOMS: atom_id res chain seq x y z
N MET A 1 4.16 -3.68 -27.94
CA MET A 1 4.95 -4.89 -28.24
C MET A 1 6.30 -4.69 -27.58
N ILE A 2 6.62 -5.48 -26.56
CA ILE A 2 7.89 -5.39 -25.82
C ILE A 2 8.99 -5.91 -26.75
N SER A 3 10.11 -5.20 -26.89
CA SER A 3 11.20 -5.63 -27.78
C SER A 3 12.01 -6.78 -27.16
N ILE A 4 12.64 -7.62 -27.99
CA ILE A 4 13.52 -8.71 -27.50
C ILE A 4 14.65 -8.18 -26.60
N ASN A 5 15.17 -6.98 -26.88
CA ASN A 5 16.18 -6.34 -26.03
C ASN A 5 15.60 -5.93 -24.66
N GLU A 6 14.36 -5.45 -24.62
CA GLU A 6 13.68 -5.15 -23.35
C GLU A 6 13.43 -6.43 -22.53
N VAL A 7 13.08 -7.55 -23.18
CA VAL A 7 12.93 -8.85 -22.49
C VAL A 7 14.25 -9.33 -21.92
N LEU A 8 15.34 -9.28 -22.69
CA LEU A 8 16.67 -9.70 -22.24
C LEU A 8 17.22 -8.82 -21.11
N GLU A 9 17.04 -7.51 -21.19
CA GLU A 9 17.42 -6.59 -20.09
C GLU A 9 16.54 -6.79 -18.86
N THR A 10 15.24 -7.05 -19.03
CA THR A 10 14.33 -7.35 -17.90
C THR A 10 14.75 -8.63 -17.21
N ASN A 11 15.08 -9.69 -17.95
CA ASN A 11 15.59 -10.94 -17.37
C ASN A 11 16.88 -10.71 -16.59
N LYS A 12 17.78 -9.84 -17.08
CA LYS A 12 18.98 -9.46 -16.34
C LYS A 12 18.67 -8.72 -15.03
N MET A 13 17.68 -7.83 -15.02
CA MET A 13 17.21 -7.16 -13.79
C MET A 13 16.58 -8.15 -12.80
N VAL A 14 15.92 -9.20 -13.28
CA VAL A 14 15.31 -10.24 -12.45
C VAL A 14 16.36 -11.17 -11.86
N GLU A 15 17.35 -11.61 -12.65
CA GLU A 15 18.40 -12.54 -12.21
C GLU A 15 19.51 -11.86 -11.38
N GLU A 16 19.82 -10.58 -11.62
CA GLU A 16 20.95 -9.89 -10.99
C GLU A 16 20.56 -8.78 -9.99
N GLU A 17 19.32 -8.24 -10.02
CA GLU A 17 19.01 -6.93 -9.39
C GLU A 17 17.78 -6.91 -8.44
N THR A 18 17.27 -8.05 -7.97
CA THR A 18 16.19 -8.14 -6.95
C THR A 18 14.90 -7.40 -7.32
N LEU A 19 14.45 -7.51 -8.57
CA LEU A 19 13.13 -7.01 -8.97
C LEU A 19 12.01 -7.91 -8.42
N ASP A 20 11.04 -7.32 -7.74
CA ASP A 20 9.85 -8.01 -7.26
C ASP A 20 8.55 -7.24 -7.52
N VAL A 21 7.45 -7.99 -7.65
CA VAL A 21 6.12 -7.43 -7.60
C VAL A 21 5.62 -7.50 -6.16
N ARG A 22 5.54 -6.35 -5.51
CA ARG A 22 5.17 -6.26 -4.10
C ARG A 22 3.79 -6.84 -3.82
N THR A 23 2.82 -6.55 -4.69
CA THR A 23 1.44 -7.01 -4.48
C THR A 23 0.61 -7.10 -5.76
N ILE A 24 -0.30 -8.08 -5.79
CA ILE A 24 -1.53 -8.01 -6.57
C ILE A 24 -2.68 -7.80 -5.57
N THR A 25 -3.43 -6.72 -5.74
CA THR A 25 -4.56 -6.37 -4.86
C THR A 25 -5.85 -6.37 -5.67
N MET A 26 -6.82 -7.20 -5.27
CA MET A 26 -8.17 -7.16 -5.82
C MET A 26 -9.02 -6.19 -5.02
N GLY A 27 -9.45 -5.10 -5.65
CA GLY A 27 -10.47 -4.21 -5.12
C GLY A 27 -11.86 -4.78 -5.36
N ILE A 28 -12.73 -4.78 -4.35
CA ILE A 28 -14.09 -5.33 -4.41
C ILE A 28 -15.11 -4.35 -3.84
N ASN A 29 -16.12 -4.01 -4.65
CA ASN A 29 -17.22 -3.17 -4.23
C ASN A 29 -18.23 -3.96 -3.37
N LEU A 30 -18.48 -3.50 -2.15
CA LEU A 30 -19.41 -4.14 -1.22
C LEU A 30 -20.72 -3.38 -1.02
N LEU A 31 -21.01 -2.32 -1.78
CA LEU A 31 -22.22 -1.53 -1.60
C LEU A 31 -23.50 -2.37 -1.77
N GLU A 32 -23.51 -3.34 -2.70
CA GLU A 32 -24.65 -4.27 -2.87
C GLU A 32 -24.81 -5.27 -1.71
N CYS A 33 -23.77 -5.43 -0.87
CA CYS A 33 -23.83 -6.27 0.31
C CYS A 33 -24.53 -5.58 1.49
N ALA A 34 -24.79 -4.26 1.39
CA ALA A 34 -25.52 -3.53 2.41
C ALA A 34 -26.92 -4.13 2.61
N ASP A 35 -27.26 -4.40 3.86
CA ASP A 35 -28.55 -4.94 4.27
C ASP A 35 -28.96 -4.29 5.60
N LYS A 36 -30.25 -4.30 5.93
CA LYS A 36 -30.74 -3.86 7.24
C LYS A 36 -30.47 -4.90 8.31
N ASP A 37 -30.38 -6.17 7.91
CA ASP A 37 -30.04 -7.29 8.78
C ASP A 37 -28.52 -7.54 8.76
N LEU A 38 -27.90 -7.53 9.94
CA LEU A 38 -26.45 -7.69 10.09
C LEU A 38 -25.96 -9.06 9.61
N ASP A 39 -26.73 -10.12 9.84
CA ASP A 39 -26.36 -11.48 9.45
C ASP A 39 -26.43 -11.65 7.94
N ALA A 40 -27.47 -11.09 7.32
CA ALA A 40 -27.59 -11.03 5.87
C ALA A 40 -26.45 -10.23 5.25
N CYS A 41 -26.09 -9.08 5.82
CA CYS A 41 -24.96 -8.26 5.37
C CYS A 41 -23.63 -9.03 5.46
N CYS A 42 -23.33 -9.64 6.62
CA CYS A 42 -22.12 -10.43 6.82
C CYS A 42 -22.01 -11.59 5.81
N ARG A 43 -23.11 -12.33 5.60
CA ARG A 43 -23.15 -13.42 4.61
C ARG A 43 -22.87 -12.92 3.19
N LYS A 44 -23.53 -11.83 2.76
CA LYS A 44 -23.31 -11.24 1.42
C LYS A 44 -21.85 -10.81 1.22
N ILE A 45 -21.26 -10.16 2.22
CA ILE A 45 -19.84 -9.76 2.20
C ILE A 45 -18.94 -11.00 2.03
N TYR A 46 -19.15 -12.03 2.86
CA TYR A 46 -18.37 -13.26 2.80
C TYR A 46 -18.48 -13.95 1.43
N ASP A 47 -19.71 -14.14 0.94
CA ASP A 47 -19.99 -14.81 -0.33
C ASP A 47 -19.38 -14.05 -1.51
N LYS A 48 -19.47 -12.71 -1.52
CA LYS A 48 -18.90 -11.89 -2.60
C LYS A 48 -17.37 -11.94 -2.63
N ILE A 49 -16.71 -11.76 -1.48
CA ILE A 49 -15.24 -11.79 -1.40
C ILE A 49 -14.73 -13.18 -1.78
N THR A 50 -15.30 -14.24 -1.20
CA THR A 50 -14.86 -15.62 -1.47
C THR A 50 -15.23 -16.11 -2.87
N GLY A 51 -16.26 -15.52 -3.49
CA GLY A 51 -16.60 -15.76 -4.89
C GLY A 51 -15.60 -15.14 -5.86
N LEU A 52 -15.30 -13.85 -5.70
CA LEU A 52 -14.43 -13.11 -6.63
C LEU A 52 -12.94 -13.43 -6.44
N ALA A 53 -12.47 -13.51 -5.20
CA ALA A 53 -11.05 -13.68 -4.90
C ALA A 53 -10.59 -15.15 -4.78
N ARG A 54 -11.46 -16.12 -5.10
CA ARG A 54 -11.19 -17.57 -4.98
C ARG A 54 -9.86 -17.98 -5.60
N ASP A 55 -9.61 -17.54 -6.82
CA ASP A 55 -8.45 -17.94 -7.62
C ASP A 55 -7.32 -16.88 -7.60
N LEU A 56 -7.41 -15.85 -6.75
CA LEU A 56 -6.46 -14.74 -6.73
C LEU A 56 -5.05 -15.22 -6.37
N VAL A 57 -4.93 -16.03 -5.33
CA VAL A 57 -3.62 -16.52 -4.84
C VAL A 57 -2.99 -17.47 -5.85
N SER A 58 -3.74 -18.48 -6.30
CA SER A 58 -3.27 -19.46 -7.30
C SER A 58 -2.83 -18.77 -8.59
N THR A 59 -3.63 -17.83 -9.09
CA THR A 59 -3.28 -17.03 -10.28
C THR A 59 -1.99 -16.23 -10.06
N GLY A 60 -1.83 -15.58 -8.91
CA GLY A 60 -0.61 -14.85 -8.59
C GLY A 60 0.63 -15.75 -8.50
N GLU A 61 0.51 -16.97 -7.97
CA GLU A 61 1.61 -17.95 -7.96
C GLU A 61 1.95 -18.47 -9.36
N ASP A 62 0.94 -18.75 -10.19
CA ASP A 62 1.14 -19.19 -11.57
C ASP A 62 1.87 -18.13 -12.40
N ILE A 63 1.42 -16.87 -12.32
CA ILE A 63 2.07 -15.76 -13.00
C ILE A 63 3.52 -15.63 -12.52
N SER A 64 3.76 -15.68 -11.21
CA SER A 64 5.10 -15.57 -10.64
C SER A 64 6.05 -16.65 -11.17
N ARG A 65 5.58 -17.90 -11.25
CA ARG A 65 6.35 -19.03 -11.80
C ARG A 65 6.65 -18.87 -13.28
N GLU A 66 5.69 -18.40 -14.06
CA GLU A 66 5.84 -18.27 -15.52
C GLU A 66 6.79 -17.15 -15.92
N ILE A 67 6.73 -16.01 -15.21
CA ILE A 67 7.57 -14.84 -15.51
C ILE A 67 8.92 -14.86 -14.81
N GLY A 68 9.10 -15.74 -13.81
CA GLY A 68 10.32 -15.83 -13.00
C GLY A 68 10.52 -14.67 -12.02
N ILE A 69 9.47 -13.89 -11.72
CA ILE A 69 9.51 -12.72 -10.83
C ILE A 69 8.63 -13.00 -9.61
N PRO A 70 9.15 -12.86 -8.39
CA PRO A 70 8.37 -13.10 -7.18
C PRO A 70 7.22 -12.09 -7.07
N ILE A 71 6.00 -12.60 -6.83
CA ILE A 71 4.86 -11.78 -6.40
C ILE A 71 4.69 -11.96 -4.89
N VAL A 72 5.15 -11.00 -4.09
CA VAL A 72 5.31 -11.16 -2.64
C VAL A 72 3.96 -11.27 -1.92
N ASN A 73 3.00 -10.42 -2.29
CA ASN A 73 1.69 -10.40 -1.64
C ASN A 73 0.53 -10.55 -2.61
N LYS A 74 -0.54 -11.17 -2.12
CA LYS A 74 -1.86 -11.20 -2.74
C LYS A 74 -2.84 -10.67 -1.71
N ARG A 75 -3.56 -9.60 -2.05
CA ARG A 75 -4.34 -8.80 -1.09
C ARG A 75 -5.73 -8.53 -1.64
N VAL A 76 -6.64 -8.17 -0.74
CA VAL A 76 -7.96 -7.62 -1.09
C VAL A 76 -8.09 -6.22 -0.51
N SER A 77 -8.70 -5.31 -1.25
CA SER A 77 -9.24 -4.08 -0.70
C SER A 77 -10.75 -4.05 -0.94
N ILE A 78 -11.50 -3.47 -0.01
CA ILE A 78 -12.97 -3.43 -0.08
C ILE A 78 -13.49 -2.01 0.14
N THR A 79 -14.75 -1.79 -0.25
CA THR A 79 -15.47 -0.56 0.09
C THR A 79 -15.35 -0.25 1.58
N PRO A 80 -15.07 1.02 1.98
CA PRO A 80 -15.04 1.41 3.38
C PRO A 80 -16.26 0.88 4.14
N ILE A 81 -16.02 0.03 5.14
CA ILE A 81 -17.08 -0.64 5.89
C ILE A 81 -18.01 0.35 6.59
N SER A 82 -17.59 1.59 6.85
CA SER A 82 -18.49 2.60 7.43
C SER A 82 -19.66 2.93 6.50
N LEU A 83 -19.51 2.74 5.18
CA LEU A 83 -20.58 2.94 4.20
C LEU A 83 -21.53 1.74 4.14
N VAL A 84 -20.98 0.52 4.18
CA VAL A 84 -21.75 -0.72 4.09
C VAL A 84 -22.48 -1.02 5.39
N GLY A 85 -21.77 -0.91 6.52
CA GLY A 85 -22.27 -1.16 7.86
C GLY A 85 -23.31 -0.15 8.32
N GLY A 86 -23.35 1.05 7.72
CA GLY A 86 -24.30 2.11 8.10
C GLY A 86 -25.79 1.71 7.98
N ALA A 87 -26.10 0.67 7.21
CA ALA A 87 -27.46 0.14 7.07
C ALA A 87 -27.90 -0.77 8.24
N CYS A 88 -26.97 -1.52 8.86
CA CYS A 88 -27.27 -2.55 9.87
C CYS A 88 -26.60 -2.34 11.23
N CYS A 89 -25.39 -1.79 11.28
CA CYS A 89 -24.60 -1.66 12.50
C CYS A 89 -25.13 -0.51 13.38
N ARG A 90 -25.39 -0.81 14.66
CA ARG A 90 -25.93 0.14 15.65
C ARG A 90 -24.99 0.36 16.83
N THR A 91 -24.03 -0.54 17.00
CA THR A 91 -23.04 -0.59 18.08
C THR A 91 -21.63 -0.85 17.52
N THR A 92 -20.61 -0.65 18.35
CA THR A 92 -19.22 -1.00 18.02
C THR A 92 -19.04 -2.51 17.80
N GLU A 93 -19.76 -3.32 18.57
CA GLU A 93 -19.76 -4.78 18.53
C GLU A 93 -20.26 -5.32 17.19
N ASP A 94 -21.22 -4.64 16.57
CA ASP A 94 -21.70 -4.99 15.23
C ASP A 94 -20.58 -4.87 14.19
N TYR A 95 -19.78 -3.79 14.25
CA TYR A 95 -18.63 -3.61 13.36
C TYR A 95 -17.51 -4.63 13.65
N VAL A 96 -17.28 -4.98 14.91
CA VAL A 96 -16.34 -6.06 15.27
C VAL A 96 -16.78 -7.39 14.64
N ARG A 97 -18.10 -7.68 14.59
CA ARG A 97 -18.63 -8.86 13.92
C ARG A 97 -18.41 -8.83 12.40
N VAL A 98 -18.52 -7.65 11.78
CA VAL A 98 -18.16 -7.47 10.36
C VAL A 98 -16.65 -7.73 10.18
N ALA A 99 -15.79 -7.20 11.04
CA ALA A 99 -14.34 -7.44 10.99
C ALA A 99 -13.99 -8.93 11.06
N GLN A 100 -14.63 -9.68 11.96
CA GLN A 100 -14.46 -11.13 12.07
C GLN A 100 -14.95 -11.87 10.82
N THR A 101 -16.00 -11.39 10.17
CA THR A 101 -16.50 -11.96 8.91
C THR A 101 -15.52 -11.72 7.77
N LEU A 102 -14.94 -10.51 7.69
CA LEU A 102 -13.88 -10.20 6.74
C LEU A 102 -12.64 -11.07 6.97
N ASP A 103 -12.24 -11.27 8.23
CA ASP A 103 -11.06 -12.07 8.57
C ASP A 103 -11.26 -13.53 8.15
N LYS A 104 -12.46 -14.07 8.35
CA LYS A 104 -12.85 -15.40 7.84
C LYS A 104 -12.77 -15.46 6.32
N ALA A 105 -13.31 -14.47 5.60
CA ALA A 105 -13.24 -14.44 4.14
C ALA A 105 -11.79 -14.35 3.64
N ALA A 106 -10.96 -13.50 4.25
CA ALA A 106 -9.56 -13.34 3.92
C ALA A 106 -8.75 -14.63 4.16
N LYS A 107 -9.08 -15.36 5.23
CA LYS A 107 -8.52 -16.68 5.53
C LYS A 107 -8.89 -17.73 4.50
N GLU A 108 -10.17 -17.79 4.13
CA GLU A 108 -10.70 -18.73 3.14
C GLU A 108 -10.03 -18.56 1.76
N VAL A 109 -9.89 -17.33 1.27
CA VAL A 109 -9.24 -17.07 -0.04
C VAL A 109 -7.71 -17.07 0.02
N GLY A 110 -7.12 -17.22 1.21
CA GLY A 110 -5.67 -17.35 1.36
C GLY A 110 -4.85 -16.07 1.18
N VAL A 111 -5.48 -14.88 1.16
CA VAL A 111 -4.75 -13.61 0.97
C VAL A 111 -3.97 -13.18 2.21
N ASN A 112 -2.90 -12.42 2.04
CA ASN A 112 -2.05 -11.96 3.14
C ASN A 112 -2.80 -10.97 4.04
N PHE A 113 -3.46 -9.98 3.43
CA PHE A 113 -4.17 -8.91 4.13
C PHE A 113 -5.42 -8.47 3.35
N LEU A 114 -6.41 -7.96 4.10
CA LEU A 114 -7.61 -7.33 3.58
C LEU A 114 -7.75 -5.92 4.19
N GLY A 115 -7.69 -4.91 3.33
CA GLY A 115 -7.91 -3.50 3.70
C GLY A 115 -9.30 -3.02 3.35
N GLY A 116 -9.76 -1.95 3.99
CA GLY A 116 -11.10 -1.38 3.77
C GLY A 116 -12.00 -1.45 5.00
N TYR A 117 -11.49 -1.93 6.14
CA TYR A 117 -12.09 -1.66 7.44
C TYR A 117 -11.88 -0.19 7.81
N SER A 118 -12.56 0.68 7.06
CA SER A 118 -12.15 2.06 6.89
C SER A 118 -13.32 3.03 6.99
N ALA A 119 -12.99 4.29 7.28
CA ALA A 119 -13.90 5.41 7.23
C ALA A 119 -13.25 6.62 6.53
N VAL A 120 -14.06 7.37 5.78
CA VAL A 120 -13.64 8.60 5.09
C VAL A 120 -14.39 9.78 5.68
N VAL A 121 -13.71 10.55 6.54
CA VAL A 121 -14.34 11.50 7.48
C VAL A 121 -13.79 12.91 7.37
N SER A 122 -13.21 13.27 6.22
CA SER A 122 -12.51 14.55 6.00
C SER A 122 -13.37 15.80 6.29
N LYS A 123 -14.70 15.71 6.09
CA LYS A 123 -15.63 16.83 6.27
C LYS A 123 -16.61 16.64 7.44
N GLY A 124 -16.36 15.66 8.30
CA GLY A 124 -17.24 15.29 9.41
C GLY A 124 -17.42 13.78 9.52
N MET A 125 -17.89 13.33 10.69
CA MET A 125 -18.20 11.92 10.95
C MET A 125 -19.72 11.74 11.02
N THR A 126 -20.24 10.74 10.32
CA THR A 126 -21.58 10.22 10.61
C THR A 126 -21.53 9.33 11.86
N ARG A 127 -22.71 8.98 12.40
CA ARG A 127 -22.79 7.99 13.48
C ARG A 127 -22.16 6.64 13.09
N SER A 128 -22.32 6.23 11.82
CA SER A 128 -21.73 5.01 11.28
C SER A 128 -20.21 5.06 11.33
N ASP A 129 -19.62 6.19 10.90
CA ASP A 129 -18.18 6.39 10.90
C ASP A 129 -17.60 6.36 12.32
N GLU A 130 -18.23 7.06 13.27
CA GLU A 130 -17.76 7.09 14.65
C GLU A 130 -17.81 5.68 15.30
N LEU A 131 -18.88 4.92 15.07
CA LEU A 131 -18.99 3.54 15.56
C LEU A 131 -17.92 2.64 14.95
N LEU A 132 -17.65 2.76 13.65
CA LEU A 132 -16.56 2.01 13.01
C LEU A 132 -15.21 2.40 13.64
N ILE A 133 -14.90 3.70 13.73
CA ILE A 133 -13.61 4.17 14.26
C ILE A 133 -13.39 3.67 15.69
N ARG A 134 -14.41 3.75 16.54
CA ARG A 134 -14.33 3.28 17.93
C ARG A 134 -14.22 1.76 18.07
N SER A 135 -14.63 1.01 17.04
CA SER A 135 -14.51 -0.45 17.04
C SER A 135 -13.12 -0.95 16.62
N ILE A 136 -12.26 -0.08 16.06
CA ILE A 136 -10.93 -0.44 15.54
C ILE A 136 -10.07 -1.18 16.57
N PRO A 137 -9.91 -0.73 17.84
CA PRO A 137 -9.04 -1.41 18.79
C PRO A 137 -9.41 -2.89 18.96
N ARG A 138 -10.70 -3.14 19.19
CA ARG A 138 -11.23 -4.49 19.36
C ARG A 138 -11.18 -5.32 18.09
N ALA A 139 -11.49 -4.72 16.94
CA ALA A 139 -11.40 -5.38 15.65
C ALA A 139 -9.97 -5.84 15.36
N MET A 140 -8.97 -4.98 15.60
CA MET A 140 -7.56 -5.31 15.39
C MET A 140 -7.04 -6.38 16.35
N ALA A 141 -7.58 -6.43 17.57
CA ALA A 141 -7.24 -7.44 18.58
C ALA A 141 -7.82 -8.83 18.30
N CYS A 142 -8.98 -8.93 17.64
CA CYS A 142 -9.66 -10.20 17.39
C CYS A 142 -9.60 -10.69 15.93
N THR A 143 -8.86 -10.00 15.07
CA THR A 143 -8.64 -10.38 13.67
C THR A 143 -7.15 -10.44 13.36
N GLU A 144 -6.78 -11.20 12.35
CA GLU A 144 -5.38 -11.43 11.98
C GLU A 144 -5.01 -10.65 10.73
N ARG A 145 -5.85 -10.75 9.68
CA ARG A 145 -5.54 -10.26 8.32
C ARG A 145 -6.17 -8.92 7.98
N ILE A 146 -6.98 -8.36 8.87
CA ILE A 146 -7.72 -7.13 8.59
C ILE A 146 -6.86 -5.90 8.90
N CYS A 147 -6.80 -5.01 7.92
CA CYS A 147 -6.19 -3.70 8.00
C CYS A 147 -7.26 -2.62 8.04
N SER A 148 -7.03 -1.60 8.86
CA SER A 148 -7.93 -0.47 9.04
C SER A 148 -7.27 0.84 8.61
N SER A 149 -8.05 1.71 7.99
CA SER A 149 -7.59 3.05 7.61
C SER A 149 -8.66 4.11 7.84
N VAL A 150 -8.25 5.31 8.27
CA VAL A 150 -9.18 6.42 8.48
C VAL A 150 -8.66 7.66 7.77
N ASN A 151 -9.39 8.11 6.74
CA ASN A 151 -9.04 9.34 6.02
C ASN A 151 -9.66 10.56 6.72
N VAL A 152 -8.84 11.31 7.46
CA VAL A 152 -9.29 12.40 8.34
C VAL A 152 -9.25 13.78 7.70
N GLY A 153 -8.67 13.90 6.50
CA GLY A 153 -8.53 15.20 5.83
C GLY A 153 -8.43 15.09 4.32
N SER A 154 -8.64 16.22 3.66
CA SER A 154 -8.29 16.40 2.26
C SER A 154 -8.01 17.86 1.95
N THR A 155 -7.17 18.13 0.95
CA THR A 155 -6.87 19.47 0.45
C THR A 155 -8.13 20.25 0.10
N LYS A 156 -9.18 19.56 -0.37
CA LYS A 156 -10.45 20.17 -0.77
C LYS A 156 -11.34 20.55 0.41
N THR A 157 -11.29 19.82 1.52
CA THR A 157 -12.25 19.98 2.63
C THR A 157 -11.61 20.40 3.95
N GLY A 158 -10.28 20.50 4.00
CA GLY A 158 -9.53 20.75 5.21
C GLY A 158 -9.28 19.46 6.00
N ILE A 159 -8.96 19.62 7.28
CA ILE A 159 -8.66 18.52 8.21
C ILE A 159 -9.77 18.49 9.27
N ASN A 160 -10.37 17.31 9.45
CA ASN A 160 -11.31 17.08 10.53
C ASN A 160 -10.54 16.82 11.85
N MET A 161 -10.32 17.88 12.63
CA MET A 161 -9.57 17.80 13.88
C MET A 161 -10.27 16.96 14.96
N ASP A 162 -11.59 16.82 14.92
CA ASP A 162 -12.31 15.93 15.83
C ASP A 162 -11.97 14.46 15.54
N ALA A 163 -11.90 14.09 14.26
CA ALA A 163 -11.46 12.76 13.86
C ALA A 163 -9.96 12.53 14.18
N VAL A 164 -9.10 13.54 13.98
CA VAL A 164 -7.68 13.47 14.36
C VAL A 164 -7.53 13.19 15.86
N ARG A 165 -8.25 13.95 16.71
CA ARG A 165 -8.24 13.74 18.16
C ARG A 165 -8.71 12.33 18.53
N LEU A 166 -9.82 11.88 17.95
CA LEU A 166 -10.35 10.54 18.18
C LEU A 166 -9.34 9.45 17.76
N MET A 167 -8.66 9.63 16.63
CA MET A 167 -7.65 8.68 16.17
C MET A 167 -6.45 8.60 17.12
N GLY A 168 -6.06 9.69 17.79
CA GLY A 168 -5.04 9.65 18.82
C GLY A 168 -5.40 8.71 19.98
N GLU A 169 -6.65 8.76 20.44
CA GLU A 169 -7.18 7.85 21.47
C GLU A 169 -7.23 6.40 20.96
N VAL A 170 -7.73 6.20 19.73
CA VAL A 170 -7.87 4.87 19.09
C VAL A 170 -6.52 4.19 18.87
N ILE A 171 -5.48 4.92 18.46
CA ILE A 171 -4.12 4.37 18.28
C ILE A 171 -3.61 3.82 19.61
N LEU A 172 -3.73 4.59 20.70
CA LEU A 172 -3.29 4.16 22.03
C LEU A 172 -4.09 2.95 22.54
N GLN A 173 -5.42 2.95 22.36
CA GLN A 173 -6.27 1.83 22.74
C GLN A 173 -5.94 0.58 21.93
N THR A 174 -5.68 0.71 20.63
CA THR A 174 -5.27 -0.39 19.76
C THR A 174 -3.95 -1.02 20.24
N ALA A 175 -2.98 -0.18 20.62
CA ALA A 175 -1.71 -0.66 21.18
C ALA A 175 -1.92 -1.45 22.48
N GLU A 176 -2.77 -0.94 23.38
CA GLU A 176 -3.05 -1.57 24.68
C GLU A 176 -3.83 -2.88 24.53
N GLU A 177 -4.87 -2.92 23.67
CA GLU A 177 -5.65 -4.14 23.42
C GLU A 177 -4.84 -5.24 22.73
N THR A 178 -3.80 -4.87 21.99
CA THR A 178 -2.92 -5.81 21.28
C THR A 178 -1.54 -5.99 21.95
N LYS A 179 -1.35 -5.47 23.17
CA LYS A 179 -0.05 -5.52 23.89
C LYS A 179 0.50 -6.93 24.10
N GLY A 180 -0.39 -7.93 24.18
CA GLY A 180 0.00 -9.34 24.33
C GLY A 180 0.64 -9.95 23.08
N ASN A 181 0.62 -9.21 21.95
CA ASN A 181 1.23 -9.59 20.68
C ASN A 181 1.99 -8.37 20.12
N ASP A 182 2.88 -7.80 20.93
CA ASP A 182 3.76 -6.68 20.58
C ASP A 182 3.04 -5.45 19.98
N SER A 183 1.81 -5.21 20.43
CA SER A 183 0.96 -4.11 19.93
C SER A 183 0.76 -4.14 18.40
N LEU A 184 0.78 -5.34 17.80
CA LEU A 184 0.71 -5.57 16.35
C LEU A 184 -0.53 -4.93 15.68
N GLY A 185 -1.59 -4.65 16.44
CA GLY A 185 -2.75 -3.92 15.93
C GLY A 185 -2.39 -2.57 15.31
N CYS A 186 -1.37 -1.89 15.84
CA CYS A 186 -0.87 -0.63 15.30
C CYS A 186 -0.17 -0.80 13.94
N GLY A 187 0.43 -1.97 13.67
CA GLY A 187 0.98 -2.29 12.34
C GLY A 187 -0.10 -2.50 11.27
N LYS A 188 -1.37 -2.65 11.66
CA LYS A 188 -2.53 -2.84 10.77
C LYS A 188 -3.43 -1.61 10.70
N LEU A 189 -3.04 -0.48 11.28
CA LEU A 189 -3.83 0.74 11.36
C LEU A 189 -3.06 1.92 10.74
N VAL A 190 -3.72 2.69 9.88
CA VAL A 190 -3.15 3.94 9.34
C VAL A 190 -4.15 5.09 9.32
N VAL A 191 -3.67 6.29 9.65
CA VAL A 191 -4.44 7.54 9.52
C VAL A 191 -3.96 8.26 8.27
N LEU A 192 -4.91 8.65 7.42
CA LEU A 192 -4.62 9.21 6.10
C LEU A 192 -5.15 10.63 5.97
N CYS A 193 -4.51 11.39 5.09
CA CYS A 193 -5.02 12.63 4.53
C CYS A 193 -4.86 12.54 3.02
N ASN A 194 -5.86 12.98 2.24
CA ASN A 194 -5.89 12.83 0.79
C ASN A 194 -5.78 11.38 0.30
N ALA A 195 -6.37 10.42 1.02
CA ALA A 195 -6.39 9.04 0.56
C ALA A 195 -7.05 8.94 -0.84
N PRO A 196 -6.39 8.29 -1.83
CA PRO A 196 -6.99 8.04 -3.13
C PRO A 196 -7.95 6.85 -3.06
N ASP A 197 -8.87 6.80 -4.03
CA ASP A 197 -9.93 5.79 -4.10
C ASP A 197 -9.41 4.39 -4.51
N ASP A 198 -8.22 4.31 -5.09
CA ASP A 198 -7.65 3.12 -5.73
C ASP A 198 -6.38 2.59 -5.02
N ASN A 199 -6.12 3.02 -3.79
CA ASN A 199 -4.88 2.71 -3.07
C ASN A 199 -4.70 1.19 -2.82
N PRO A 200 -3.65 0.54 -3.35
CA PRO A 200 -3.37 -0.87 -3.08
C PRO A 200 -2.45 -1.10 -1.86
N PHE A 201 -1.95 -0.03 -1.23
CA PHE A 201 -0.98 -0.07 -0.14
C PHE A 201 -1.64 -0.42 1.21
N MET A 202 -1.17 -1.47 1.88
CA MET A 202 -1.60 -1.81 3.25
C MET A 202 -0.75 -1.10 4.30
N ALA A 203 -1.32 -0.62 5.40
CA ALA A 203 -2.69 -0.82 5.88
C ALA A 203 -3.76 0.13 5.27
N GLY A 204 -3.36 1.04 4.39
CA GLY A 204 -4.20 2.16 3.91
C GLY A 204 -5.27 1.82 2.88
N ALA A 205 -5.18 0.66 2.26
CA ALA A 205 -5.98 0.32 1.10
C ALA A 205 -7.46 0.20 1.41
N PHE A 206 -8.28 0.75 0.52
CA PHE A 206 -9.71 0.51 0.43
C PHE A 206 -10.11 0.60 -1.05
N HIS A 207 -11.28 0.09 -1.39
CA HIS A 207 -11.86 0.16 -2.73
C HIS A 207 -12.88 1.29 -2.78
N GLY A 208 -12.51 2.41 -3.38
CA GLY A 208 -13.30 3.62 -3.41
C GLY A 208 -14.65 3.45 -4.10
N VAL A 209 -15.61 4.32 -3.77
CA VAL A 209 -16.97 4.24 -4.32
C VAL A 209 -17.06 4.64 -5.80
N SER A 210 -16.02 5.25 -6.34
CA SER A 210 -15.91 5.64 -7.75
C SER A 210 -15.37 4.51 -8.64
N GLU A 211 -14.84 3.44 -8.04
CA GLU A 211 -14.28 2.30 -8.75
C GLU A 211 -15.36 1.32 -9.25
N ALA A 212 -14.97 0.44 -10.17
CA ALA A 212 -15.86 -0.61 -10.70
C ALA A 212 -16.22 -1.68 -9.65
N ASP A 213 -17.02 -2.67 -10.03
CA ASP A 213 -17.45 -3.71 -9.07
C ASP A 213 -16.29 -4.55 -8.52
N ALA A 214 -15.30 -4.84 -9.37
CA ALA A 214 -14.03 -5.43 -8.99
C ALA A 214 -12.90 -4.93 -9.90
N ILE A 215 -11.70 -4.75 -9.36
CA ILE A 215 -10.53 -4.24 -10.08
C ILE A 215 -9.25 -4.95 -9.60
N ILE A 216 -8.30 -5.19 -10.50
CA ILE A 216 -6.95 -5.64 -10.16
C ILE A 216 -5.97 -4.46 -10.18
N ASN A 217 -5.39 -4.17 -9.02
CA ASN A 217 -4.30 -3.21 -8.85
C ASN A 217 -2.99 -3.95 -8.57
N VAL A 218 -1.88 -3.44 -9.08
CA VAL A 218 -0.56 -4.05 -8.87
C VAL A 218 0.39 -3.03 -8.27
N GLY A 219 1.08 -3.43 -7.20
CA GLY A 219 2.19 -2.65 -6.64
C GLY A 219 3.51 -3.29 -7.05
N VAL A 220 4.40 -2.50 -7.62
CA VAL A 220 5.77 -2.92 -7.94
C VAL A 220 6.75 -2.30 -6.97
N SER A 221 7.78 -3.06 -6.60
CA SER A 221 8.92 -2.54 -5.87
C SER A 221 10.17 -2.58 -6.73
N GLY A 222 11.20 -1.87 -6.29
CA GLY A 222 12.50 -1.82 -6.95
C GLY A 222 13.55 -0.92 -6.30
N PRO A 223 13.56 -0.63 -4.98
CA PRO A 223 14.69 0.04 -4.37
C PRO A 223 16.02 -0.66 -4.66
N GLY A 224 16.08 -2.00 -4.58
CA GLY A 224 17.29 -2.77 -4.89
C GLY A 224 17.83 -2.55 -6.32
N VAL A 225 16.93 -2.55 -7.31
CA VAL A 225 17.28 -2.26 -8.73
C VAL A 225 17.84 -0.84 -8.85
N VAL A 226 17.17 0.15 -8.27
CA VAL A 226 17.65 1.54 -8.32
C VAL A 226 19.00 1.68 -7.60
N HIS A 227 19.14 1.10 -6.40
CA HIS A 227 20.39 1.11 -5.63
C HIS A 227 21.55 0.53 -6.44
N HIS A 228 21.34 -0.61 -7.08
CA HIS A 228 22.36 -1.28 -7.88
C HIS A 228 22.85 -0.39 -9.02
N VAL A 229 21.93 0.15 -9.82
CA VAL A 229 22.29 0.98 -10.98
C VAL A 229 23.03 2.25 -10.55
N LEU A 230 22.66 2.84 -9.40
CA LEU A 230 23.32 4.05 -8.90
C LEU A 230 24.79 3.83 -8.49
N LYS A 231 25.16 2.63 -8.02
CA LYS A 231 26.57 2.31 -7.69
C LYS A 231 27.51 2.51 -8.88
N GLY A 232 27.02 2.24 -10.09
CA GLY A 232 27.81 2.35 -11.33
C GLY A 232 28.04 3.79 -11.80
N ILE A 233 27.36 4.79 -11.21
CA ILE A 233 27.41 6.19 -11.66
C ILE A 233 27.80 7.18 -10.55
N ARG A 234 28.48 6.71 -9.50
CA ARG A 234 29.00 7.59 -8.43
C ARG A 234 29.88 8.70 -9.02
N GLY A 235 29.63 9.93 -8.59
CA GLY A 235 30.35 11.13 -9.06
C GLY A 235 29.88 11.69 -10.40
N ALA A 236 28.86 11.09 -11.04
CA ALA A 236 28.24 11.65 -12.23
C ALA A 236 27.43 12.92 -11.93
N SER A 237 27.04 13.65 -12.98
CA SER A 237 26.19 14.83 -12.86
C SER A 237 24.76 14.47 -12.44
N PHE A 238 24.04 15.44 -11.84
CA PHE A 238 22.61 15.27 -11.51
C PHE A 238 21.75 14.95 -12.73
N GLU A 239 22.13 15.40 -13.93
CA GLU A 239 21.45 15.06 -15.17
C GLU A 239 21.50 13.55 -15.44
N VAL A 240 22.69 12.95 -15.36
CA VAL A 240 22.88 11.50 -15.53
C VAL A 240 22.16 10.73 -14.44
N LEU A 241 22.24 11.18 -13.19
CA LEU A 241 21.53 10.58 -12.05
C LEU A 241 20.02 10.55 -12.28
N CYS A 242 19.41 11.68 -12.62
CA CYS A 242 17.98 11.80 -12.86
C CYS A 242 17.50 10.91 -14.01
N GLU A 243 18.21 10.95 -15.15
CA GLU A 243 17.87 10.13 -16.31
C GLU A 243 17.96 8.63 -15.99
N THR A 244 18.95 8.24 -15.20
CA THR A 244 19.16 6.85 -14.78
C THR A 244 18.03 6.35 -13.90
N ILE A 245 17.63 7.12 -12.87
CA ILE A 245 16.49 6.77 -12.00
C ILE A 245 15.20 6.67 -12.83
N LYS A 246 14.95 7.65 -13.70
CA LYS A 246 13.76 7.70 -14.54
C LYS A 246 13.65 6.50 -15.49
N ARG A 247 14.75 6.12 -16.16
CA ARG A 247 14.79 4.93 -17.04
C ARG A 247 14.58 3.63 -16.26
N THR A 248 15.15 3.54 -15.07
CA THR A 248 14.99 2.37 -14.20
C THR A 248 13.54 2.22 -13.76
N ALA A 249 12.93 3.30 -13.26
CA ALA A 249 11.51 3.35 -12.89
C ALA A 249 10.57 3.00 -14.06
N PHE A 250 10.87 3.46 -15.27
CA PHE A 250 10.12 3.09 -16.49
C PHE A 250 10.10 1.57 -16.70
N LYS A 251 11.27 0.91 -16.59
CA LYS A 251 11.40 -0.54 -16.80
C LYS A 251 10.66 -1.33 -15.74
N ILE A 252 10.82 -0.96 -14.45
CA ILE A 252 10.08 -1.57 -13.34
C ILE A 252 8.56 -1.48 -13.57
N THR A 253 8.09 -0.31 -14.02
CA THR A 253 6.66 -0.09 -14.28
C THR A 253 6.13 -0.97 -15.42
N ARG A 254 6.94 -1.22 -16.47
CA ARG A 254 6.56 -2.10 -17.58
C ARG A 254 6.34 -3.54 -17.14
N VAL A 255 7.17 -4.02 -16.22
CA VAL A 255 7.01 -5.34 -15.62
C VAL A 255 5.70 -5.41 -14.81
N GLY A 256 5.43 -4.41 -13.97
CA GLY A 256 4.17 -4.31 -13.23
C GLY A 256 2.95 -4.32 -14.15
N GLN A 257 3.02 -3.59 -15.26
CA GLN A 257 1.96 -3.57 -16.26
C GLN A 257 1.69 -4.93 -16.88
N TYR A 258 2.75 -5.68 -17.20
CA TYR A 258 2.61 -7.02 -17.75
C TYR A 258 1.90 -7.95 -16.76
N VAL A 259 2.33 -7.95 -15.49
CA VAL A 259 1.71 -8.75 -14.43
C VAL A 259 0.25 -8.39 -14.22
N ALA A 260 -0.07 -7.09 -14.23
CA ALA A 260 -1.43 -6.61 -14.05
C ALA A 260 -2.36 -7.05 -15.20
N GLN A 261 -1.89 -6.98 -16.45
CA GLN A 261 -2.64 -7.43 -17.61
C GLN A 261 -2.89 -8.94 -17.58
N GLU A 262 -1.90 -9.72 -17.16
CA GLU A 262 -2.02 -11.17 -17.11
C GLU A 262 -2.95 -11.63 -15.98
N ALA A 263 -2.85 -11.00 -14.80
CA ALA A 263 -3.77 -11.23 -13.69
C ALA A 263 -5.20 -10.86 -14.07
N SER A 264 -5.39 -9.71 -14.71
CA SER A 264 -6.69 -9.25 -15.21
C SER A 264 -7.31 -10.25 -16.19
N ARG A 265 -6.52 -10.72 -17.16
CA ARG A 265 -6.97 -11.69 -18.18
C ARG A 265 -7.36 -13.03 -17.58
N ARG A 266 -6.59 -13.56 -16.62
CA ARG A 266 -6.84 -14.88 -16.00
C ARG A 266 -8.02 -14.85 -15.05
N LEU A 267 -8.16 -13.79 -14.26
CA LEU A 267 -9.25 -13.63 -13.30
C LEU A 267 -10.55 -13.12 -13.95
N GLY A 268 -10.48 -12.58 -15.17
CA GLY A 268 -11.62 -11.96 -15.83
C GLY A 268 -12.07 -10.65 -15.17
N ILE A 269 -11.18 -10.00 -14.41
CA ILE A 269 -11.44 -8.76 -13.67
C ILE A 269 -10.63 -7.63 -14.31
N PRO A 270 -11.20 -6.44 -14.55
CA PRO A 270 -10.47 -5.35 -15.19
C PRO A 270 -9.23 -4.91 -14.40
N PHE A 271 -8.19 -4.55 -15.14
CA PHE A 271 -7.01 -3.90 -14.60
C PHE A 271 -7.32 -2.43 -14.24
N GLY A 272 -6.93 -2.02 -13.03
CA GLY A 272 -7.02 -0.65 -12.53
C GLY A 272 -5.69 0.07 -12.68
N ILE A 273 -4.95 0.17 -11.56
CA ILE A 273 -3.71 0.96 -11.50
C ILE A 273 -2.47 0.13 -11.20
N ILE A 274 -1.34 0.72 -11.57
CA ILE A 274 -0.01 0.31 -11.10
C ILE A 274 0.46 1.36 -10.11
N ASP A 275 0.69 0.93 -8.87
CA ASP A 275 1.33 1.73 -7.85
C ASP A 275 2.85 1.55 -7.98
N LEU A 276 3.52 2.61 -8.40
CA LEU A 276 4.97 2.66 -8.51
C LEU A 276 5.54 3.22 -7.21
N SER A 277 5.92 2.32 -6.31
CA SER A 277 6.45 2.69 -5.01
C SER A 277 7.78 2.01 -4.75
N LEU A 278 8.84 2.80 -4.54
CA LEU A 278 10.11 2.28 -4.01
C LEU A 278 9.87 1.92 -2.56
N ALA A 279 9.51 0.66 -2.33
CA ALA A 279 9.08 0.15 -1.05
C ALA A 279 10.11 -0.86 -0.53
N PRO A 280 10.99 -0.43 0.39
CA PRO A 280 12.07 -1.27 0.88
C PRO A 280 11.54 -2.41 1.74
N THR A 281 12.37 -3.44 1.89
CA THR A 281 12.18 -4.54 2.83
C THR A 281 13.34 -4.57 3.82
N PRO A 282 13.26 -5.38 4.89
CA PRO A 282 14.39 -5.56 5.80
C PRO A 282 15.61 -6.26 5.15
N ALA A 283 15.52 -6.68 3.88
CA ALA A 283 16.61 -7.33 3.18
C ALA A 283 17.74 -6.34 2.86
N VAL A 284 18.98 -6.78 3.06
CA VAL A 284 20.17 -5.96 2.76
C VAL A 284 20.21 -5.63 1.27
N GLY A 285 20.37 -4.35 0.94
CA GLY A 285 20.42 -3.86 -0.43
C GLY A 285 19.08 -3.45 -1.01
N ASP A 286 17.96 -3.70 -0.32
CA ASP A 286 16.63 -3.22 -0.68
C ASP A 286 16.19 -2.07 0.23
N SER A 287 16.88 -0.93 0.10
CA SER A 287 16.76 0.22 1.01
C SER A 287 16.70 1.55 0.24
N VAL A 288 15.72 2.39 0.57
CA VAL A 288 15.64 3.77 0.09
C VAL A 288 16.73 4.62 0.75
N ALA A 289 17.05 4.36 2.03
CA ALA A 289 18.16 5.03 2.69
C ALA A 289 19.50 4.75 2.00
N ASP A 290 19.72 3.54 1.50
CA ASP A 290 20.93 3.22 0.74
C ASP A 290 20.97 3.91 -0.62
N ILE A 291 19.84 4.05 -1.31
CA ILE A 291 19.75 4.90 -2.53
C ILE A 291 20.17 6.34 -2.21
N LEU A 292 19.67 6.90 -1.10
CA LEU A 292 20.03 8.25 -0.66
C LEU A 292 21.54 8.38 -0.37
N ARG A 293 22.16 7.32 0.16
CA ARG A 293 23.63 7.27 0.34
C ARG A 293 24.37 7.22 -0.99
N GLU A 294 23.89 6.45 -1.97
CA GLU A 294 24.48 6.40 -3.33
C GLU A 294 24.37 7.73 -4.08
N ILE A 295 23.33 8.53 -3.81
CA ILE A 295 23.21 9.90 -4.33
C ILE A 295 24.33 10.80 -3.78
N GLY A 296 24.91 10.46 -2.63
CA GLY A 296 26.08 11.14 -2.04
C GLY A 296 25.89 11.60 -0.60
N LEU A 297 24.87 11.13 0.10
CA LEU A 297 24.65 11.45 1.52
C LEU A 297 25.39 10.46 2.42
N GLU A 298 25.86 10.93 3.58
CA GLU A 298 26.50 10.05 4.56
C GLU A 298 25.46 9.12 5.22
N HIS A 299 24.34 9.68 5.66
CA HIS A 299 23.19 8.95 6.18
C HIS A 299 21.88 9.58 5.69
N ALA A 300 20.82 8.77 5.63
CA ALA A 300 19.47 9.30 5.55
C ALA A 300 19.23 10.21 6.77
N GLY A 301 18.79 11.44 6.53
CA GLY A 301 18.60 12.46 7.55
C GLY A 301 19.67 13.56 7.57
N ALA A 302 20.85 13.31 6.98
CA ALA A 302 21.89 14.32 6.82
C ALA A 302 21.42 15.54 5.98
N PRO A 303 22.08 16.72 6.08
CA PRO A 303 21.79 17.87 5.23
C PRO A 303 21.77 17.49 3.74
N GLY A 304 20.72 17.88 3.02
CA GLY A 304 20.49 17.48 1.63
C GLY A 304 19.51 16.31 1.45
N THR A 305 19.23 15.51 2.49
CA THR A 305 18.30 14.36 2.42
C THR A 305 16.95 14.68 1.79
N THR A 306 16.31 15.78 2.19
CA THR A 306 14.99 16.15 1.67
C THR A 306 15.06 16.48 0.17
N ALA A 307 16.12 17.12 -0.30
CA ALA A 307 16.31 17.42 -1.73
C ALA A 307 16.58 16.15 -2.54
N ALA A 308 17.43 15.24 -2.02
CA ALA A 308 17.71 13.96 -2.66
C ALA A 308 16.45 13.08 -2.75
N LEU A 309 15.64 13.03 -1.68
CA LEU A 309 14.38 12.32 -1.67
C LEU A 309 13.35 12.92 -2.63
N ALA A 310 13.26 14.26 -2.69
CA ALA A 310 12.39 14.95 -3.65
C ALA A 310 12.78 14.62 -5.09
N LEU A 311 14.08 14.64 -5.40
CA LEU A 311 14.62 14.25 -6.70
C LEU A 311 14.26 12.80 -7.02
N LEU A 312 14.54 11.87 -6.11
CA LEU A 312 14.22 10.46 -6.28
C LEU A 312 12.73 10.26 -6.58
N ASN A 313 11.85 10.83 -5.76
CA ASN A 313 10.40 10.72 -5.91
C ASN A 313 9.92 11.29 -7.27
N ASP A 314 10.39 12.47 -7.65
CA ASP A 314 10.05 13.13 -8.91
C ASP A 314 10.48 12.29 -10.12
N GLN A 315 11.69 11.72 -10.12
CA GLN A 315 12.19 10.90 -11.22
C GLN A 315 11.49 9.54 -11.30
N VAL A 316 11.17 8.92 -10.17
CA VAL A 316 10.38 7.69 -10.11
C VAL A 316 9.00 7.93 -10.73
N LYS A 317 8.29 8.98 -10.28
CA LYS A 317 6.97 9.35 -10.83
C LYS A 317 7.02 9.61 -12.33
N LYS A 318 8.01 10.36 -12.81
CA LYS A 318 8.20 10.64 -14.25
C LYS A 318 8.45 9.37 -15.06
N GLY A 319 9.26 8.45 -14.53
CA GLY A 319 9.52 7.15 -15.17
C GLY A 319 8.26 6.30 -15.28
N GLY A 320 7.47 6.25 -14.20
CA GLY A 320 6.20 5.54 -14.17
C GLY A 320 5.18 6.05 -15.17
N VAL A 321 4.91 7.36 -15.15
CA VAL A 321 3.94 8.01 -16.04
C VAL A 321 4.34 7.86 -17.51
N MET A 322 5.65 7.79 -17.81
CA MET A 322 6.14 7.51 -19.16
C MET A 322 5.87 6.06 -19.60
N ALA A 323 5.85 5.11 -18.66
CA ALA A 323 5.64 3.69 -18.95
C ALA A 323 4.16 3.31 -19.08
N SER A 324 3.28 3.90 -18.27
CA SER A 324 1.87 3.50 -18.22
C SER A 324 0.94 4.70 -18.02
N SER A 325 -0.20 4.67 -18.71
CA SER A 325 -1.31 5.62 -18.49
C SER A 325 -2.14 5.32 -17.24
N TYR A 326 -1.83 4.21 -16.54
CA TYR A 326 -2.58 3.69 -15.40
C TYR A 326 -1.78 3.78 -14.10
N VAL A 327 -0.88 4.75 -13.97
CA VAL A 327 -0.18 4.98 -12.71
C VAL A 327 -1.13 5.66 -11.72
N GLY A 328 -1.28 5.09 -10.52
CA GLY A 328 -2.23 5.54 -9.50
C GLY A 328 -1.78 5.21 -8.08
N GLY A 329 -2.71 5.26 -7.12
CA GLY A 329 -2.39 5.04 -5.71
C GLY A 329 -1.42 6.10 -5.13
N LEU A 330 -0.54 5.66 -4.21
CA LEU A 330 0.42 6.51 -3.48
C LEU A 330 1.84 6.39 -4.04
N SER A 331 1.98 6.35 -5.36
CA SER A 331 3.27 6.16 -6.02
C SER A 331 4.36 7.13 -5.50
N GLY A 332 5.52 6.61 -5.13
CA GLY A 332 6.66 7.40 -4.67
C GLY A 332 7.74 6.60 -3.94
N ALA A 333 8.58 7.26 -3.14
CA ALA A 333 9.56 6.58 -2.29
C ALA A 333 9.02 6.42 -0.87
N PHE A 334 8.94 5.19 -0.38
CA PHE A 334 8.50 4.94 0.99
C PHE A 334 9.65 5.20 1.97
N ILE A 335 9.29 5.73 3.14
CA ILE A 335 10.23 5.96 4.25
C ILE A 335 9.86 5.16 5.51
N PRO A 336 9.78 3.81 5.43
CA PRO A 336 9.31 2.98 6.54
C PRO A 336 10.47 2.74 7.51
N VAL A 337 10.59 3.61 8.52
CA VAL A 337 11.70 3.60 9.48
C VAL A 337 11.93 2.22 10.12
N SER A 338 10.87 1.45 10.36
CA SER A 338 10.94 0.12 10.98
C SER A 338 11.17 -1.03 10.00
N GLU A 339 11.09 -0.80 8.69
CA GLU A 339 11.24 -1.84 7.65
C GLU A 339 12.49 -1.63 6.79
N ASP A 340 12.98 -0.39 6.66
CA ASP A 340 14.19 -0.07 5.92
C ASP A 340 15.43 -0.09 6.84
N GLN A 341 16.29 -1.09 6.66
CA GLN A 341 17.51 -1.25 7.48
C GLN A 341 18.38 0.01 7.49
N GLY A 342 18.55 0.68 6.36
CA GLY A 342 19.37 1.88 6.27
C GLY A 342 18.75 3.09 7.01
N MET A 343 17.42 3.11 7.18
CA MET A 343 16.73 4.08 8.04
C MET A 343 16.87 3.73 9.51
N ILE A 344 16.77 2.45 9.89
CA ILE A 344 17.03 1.97 11.25
C ILE A 344 18.43 2.40 11.68
N ASP A 345 19.45 2.16 10.85
CA ASP A 345 20.83 2.56 11.10
C ASP A 345 20.96 4.08 11.28
N ALA A 346 20.24 4.86 10.47
CA ALA A 346 20.27 6.31 10.55
C ALA A 346 19.63 6.84 11.83
N VAL A 347 18.57 6.20 12.33
CA VAL A 347 17.98 6.51 13.65
C VAL A 347 18.96 6.14 14.76
N GLN A 348 19.58 4.96 14.71
CA GLN A 348 20.56 4.51 15.69
C GLN A 348 21.79 5.41 15.74
N ALA A 349 22.21 5.95 14.59
CA ALA A 349 23.27 6.93 14.48
C ALA A 349 22.86 8.36 14.90
N GLY A 350 21.58 8.59 15.21
CA GLY A 350 21.05 9.92 15.56
C GLY A 350 20.93 10.89 14.38
N ALA A 351 21.07 10.40 13.14
CA ALA A 351 20.99 11.21 11.93
C ALA A 351 19.54 11.48 11.48
N LEU A 352 18.61 10.57 11.81
CA LEU A 352 17.21 10.63 11.40
C LEU A 352 16.30 10.91 12.62
N THR A 353 15.90 12.17 12.80
CA THR A 353 14.99 12.60 13.88
C THR A 353 13.52 12.62 13.41
N LEU A 354 12.58 12.76 14.35
CA LEU A 354 11.16 12.85 14.03
C LEU A 354 10.83 14.09 13.18
N GLU A 355 11.40 15.24 13.50
CA GLU A 355 11.25 16.48 12.74
C GLU A 355 11.85 16.33 11.34
N LYS A 356 12.92 15.55 11.21
CA LYS A 356 13.51 15.26 9.91
C LYS A 356 12.61 14.36 9.07
N LEU A 357 11.99 13.35 9.68
CA LEU A 357 10.97 12.51 9.03
C LEU A 357 9.77 13.35 8.59
N GLU A 358 9.25 14.22 9.46
CA GLU A 358 8.19 15.18 9.11
C GLU A 358 8.60 16.04 7.91
N ALA A 359 9.81 16.60 7.91
CA ALA A 359 10.33 17.36 6.78
C ALA A 359 10.55 16.52 5.50
N MET A 360 10.75 15.20 5.61
CA MET A 360 10.80 14.31 4.44
C MET A 360 9.40 14.05 3.88
N THR A 361 8.36 13.99 4.73
CA THR A 361 6.98 13.79 4.28
C THR A 361 6.47 14.89 3.35
N CYS A 362 7.01 16.11 3.44
CA CYS A 362 6.56 17.23 2.59
C CYS A 362 6.89 17.05 1.10
N VAL A 363 7.85 16.19 0.77
CA VAL A 363 8.24 15.87 -0.62
C VAL A 363 7.95 14.42 -1.00
N CYS A 364 7.63 13.58 -0.01
CA CYS A 364 7.38 12.16 -0.20
C CYS A 364 6.61 11.57 0.98
N SER A 365 5.31 11.35 0.80
CA SER A 365 4.46 10.44 1.59
C SER A 365 3.09 10.35 0.94
#